data_AF-A0A150SLX4-F1
#
_entry.id   AF-A0A150SLX4-F1
#
_cell.length_a   1.000
_cell.length_b   1.000
_cell.length_c   1.000
_cell.angle_alpha   90.00
_cell.angle_beta   90.00
_cell.angle_gamma   90.00
#
_symmetry.space_group_name_H-M   'P 1'
#
loop_
_entity.id
_entity.type
_entity.pdbx_description
1 polymer ?
#
loop_
_entity_poly.entity_id
_entity_poly.type
_entity_poly.pdbx_seq_one_letter_code
_entity_poly.pdbx_strand_id
1 'polypeptide(L)'
;GASRPLPKIGVLPSLVSDPEDVTLHSVVRRDLELCGEFEVLPDSAAPDGLYLSDSPVDVKAWSAKGVEAVVSVRGKKLGPDKVELVGQAFLVNRGQAPVFDKKFIVPLRDVRFESHRVADQLIGALTGQNGGFASHMTFASGSGSLRRVFTIDADGHDARAVSPPEQTAIAPAFGKNEQLHYAASVKGDEYKVFTPAGGPIQLPVKGSVYGIAFSKDRSQVALSIGVGSTIKLFSGPDFQNLKQASDVGMALHPAFTPTGKLAFAGEGRYGQRIYVGGKAISPEGLFASAPTFCNHPDGVKAVYAVGVGKNTDLVVAGEMGGGLARLTQSQGRNGYPACSPDGRLVAFFSTRTSGEGPGLYIMRVDGQRPKRISNLLGDSLRWDPLPPGKAVEAKN
;
A
#
# COMPACT_ATOMS: atom_id res chain seq x y z
N GLY A 1 -24.24 -5.42 10.46
CA GLY A 1 -24.74 -6.54 9.64
C GLY A 1 -23.63 -7.54 9.47
N ALA A 2 -23.90 -8.83 9.61
CA ALA A 2 -22.90 -9.87 9.42
C ALA A 2 -22.35 -9.77 7.98
N SER A 3 -21.03 -9.66 7.83
CA SER A 3 -20.43 -9.70 6.51
C SER A 3 -20.67 -11.07 5.89
N ARG A 4 -21.03 -11.09 4.60
CA ARG A 4 -21.13 -12.34 3.85
C ARG A 4 -19.78 -13.08 3.96
N PRO A 5 -19.77 -14.40 4.23
CA PRO A 5 -18.54 -15.16 4.24
C PRO A 5 -17.82 -14.98 2.89
N LEU A 6 -16.50 -14.84 2.94
CA LEU A 6 -15.71 -14.72 1.70
C LEU A 6 -15.76 -16.04 0.94
N PRO A 7 -15.71 -15.99 -0.41
CA PRO A 7 -15.56 -17.19 -1.20
C PRO A 7 -14.30 -17.95 -0.79
N LYS A 8 -14.45 -19.24 -0.57
CA LYS A 8 -13.34 -20.13 -0.23
C LYS A 8 -12.57 -20.48 -1.50
N ILE A 9 -11.26 -20.38 -1.46
CA ILE A 9 -10.41 -20.79 -2.59
C ILE A 9 -9.32 -21.77 -2.15
N GLY A 10 -8.94 -22.66 -3.06
CA GLY A 10 -7.75 -23.48 -2.93
C GLY A 10 -6.59 -22.84 -3.68
N VAL A 11 -5.41 -22.86 -3.09
CA VAL A 11 -4.15 -22.63 -3.82
C VAL A 11 -3.41 -23.95 -3.79
N LEU A 12 -2.97 -24.44 -4.94
CA LEU A 12 -2.20 -25.68 -5.00
C LEU A 12 -0.93 -25.52 -4.15
N PRO A 13 -0.67 -26.44 -3.22
CA PRO A 13 0.64 -26.54 -2.59
C PRO A 13 1.71 -26.80 -3.64
N SER A 14 2.96 -26.45 -3.32
CA SER A 14 4.13 -26.93 -4.06
C SER A 14 4.96 -27.80 -3.14
N LEU A 15 5.31 -29.00 -3.63
CA LEU A 15 6.27 -29.89 -2.97
C LEU A 15 7.65 -29.84 -3.67
N VAL A 16 7.86 -28.85 -4.54
CA VAL A 16 9.09 -28.63 -5.28
C VAL A 16 9.99 -27.68 -4.49
N SER A 17 11.31 -27.93 -4.51
CA SER A 17 12.29 -27.11 -3.77
C SER A 17 13.01 -26.06 -4.63
N ASP A 18 12.56 -25.86 -5.87
CA ASP A 18 13.13 -24.87 -6.79
C ASP A 18 12.83 -23.45 -6.26
N PRO A 19 13.85 -22.59 -6.04
CA PRO A 19 13.66 -21.30 -5.37
C PRO A 19 12.64 -20.37 -6.06
N GLU A 20 12.61 -20.36 -7.38
CA GLU A 20 11.66 -19.56 -8.15
C GLU A 20 10.20 -20.01 -7.98
N ASP A 21 9.99 -21.31 -7.86
CA ASP A 21 8.66 -21.91 -7.67
C ASP A 21 8.17 -21.64 -6.25
N VAL A 22 9.03 -21.90 -5.25
CA VAL A 22 8.75 -21.58 -3.84
C VAL A 22 8.43 -20.10 -3.65
N THR A 23 9.18 -19.21 -4.32
CA THR A 23 8.95 -17.75 -4.25
C THR A 23 7.60 -17.39 -4.86
N LEU A 24 7.26 -17.91 -6.04
CA LEU A 24 5.98 -17.66 -6.70
C LEU A 24 4.80 -18.13 -5.85
N HIS A 25 4.85 -19.37 -5.34
CA HIS A 25 3.80 -19.92 -4.49
C HIS A 25 3.62 -19.09 -3.21
N SER A 26 4.71 -18.75 -2.52
CA SER A 26 4.67 -17.97 -1.29
C SER A 26 4.04 -16.59 -1.50
N VAL A 27 4.47 -15.88 -2.56
CA VAL A 27 3.94 -14.55 -2.90
C VAL A 27 2.46 -14.61 -3.28
N VAL A 28 2.10 -15.48 -4.24
CA VAL A 28 0.72 -15.56 -4.75
C VAL A 28 -0.24 -15.95 -3.63
N ARG A 29 0.14 -16.93 -2.80
CA ARG A 29 -0.67 -17.32 -1.66
C ARG A 29 -0.86 -16.15 -0.68
N ARG A 30 0.25 -15.50 -0.30
CA ARG A 30 0.23 -14.39 0.65
C ARG A 30 -0.65 -13.25 0.16
N ASP A 31 -0.54 -12.87 -1.10
CA ASP A 31 -1.35 -11.80 -1.69
C ASP A 31 -2.84 -12.16 -1.73
N LEU A 32 -3.19 -13.40 -2.07
CA LEU A 32 -4.57 -13.89 -2.01
C LEU A 32 -5.13 -13.89 -0.58
N GLU A 33 -4.33 -14.22 0.43
CA GLU A 33 -4.72 -14.11 1.85
C GLU A 33 -4.89 -12.65 2.29
N LEU A 34 -4.06 -11.75 1.78
CA LEU A 34 -4.02 -10.34 2.15
C LEU A 34 -5.06 -9.47 1.41
N CYS A 35 -5.51 -9.88 0.22
CA CYS A 35 -6.42 -9.07 -0.61
C CYS A 35 -7.80 -8.85 0.03
N GLY A 36 -8.18 -9.69 1.00
CA GLY A 36 -9.45 -9.60 1.70
C GLY A 36 -10.67 -9.94 0.84
N GLU A 37 -10.48 -10.59 -0.31
CA GLU A 37 -11.55 -11.07 -1.21
C GLU A 37 -11.80 -12.57 -1.07
N PHE A 38 -10.86 -13.33 -0.48
CA PHE A 38 -10.96 -14.78 -0.35
C PHE A 38 -10.73 -15.28 1.07
N GLU A 39 -11.29 -16.46 1.35
CA GLU A 39 -10.82 -17.34 2.42
C GLU A 39 -9.95 -18.43 1.80
N VAL A 40 -8.63 -18.33 1.94
CA VAL A 40 -7.69 -19.29 1.38
C VAL A 40 -7.59 -20.50 2.31
N LEU A 41 -7.89 -21.70 1.79
CA LEU A 41 -7.75 -22.93 2.57
C LEU A 41 -6.28 -23.23 2.88
N PRO A 42 -5.92 -23.67 4.10
CA PRO A 42 -4.55 -24.06 4.44
C PRO A 42 -4.11 -25.28 3.62
N ASP A 43 -2.79 -25.43 3.40
CA ASP A 43 -2.25 -26.56 2.62
C ASP A 43 -2.61 -27.93 3.21
N SER A 44 -2.78 -28.02 4.54
CA SER A 44 -3.24 -29.23 5.22
C SER A 44 -4.68 -29.64 4.86
N ALA A 45 -5.47 -28.76 4.25
CA ALA A 45 -6.81 -29.05 3.76
C ALA A 45 -6.84 -29.43 2.27
N ALA A 46 -5.71 -29.36 1.56
CA ALA A 46 -5.61 -29.75 0.16
C ALA A 46 -6.02 -31.23 -0.03
N PRO A 47 -6.58 -31.62 -1.19
CA PRO A 47 -6.77 -33.01 -1.55
C PRO A 47 -5.44 -33.80 -1.57
N ASP A 48 -5.50 -35.12 -1.57
CA ASP A 48 -4.29 -35.92 -1.78
C ASP A 48 -3.79 -35.72 -3.22
N GLY A 49 -2.48 -35.53 -3.38
CA GLY A 49 -1.87 -35.25 -4.69
C GLY A 49 -0.35 -35.19 -4.61
N LEU A 50 0.30 -35.31 -5.77
CA LEU A 50 1.77 -35.26 -5.88
C LEU A 50 2.33 -33.84 -5.82
N TYR A 51 1.55 -32.84 -6.25
CA TYR A 51 1.91 -31.41 -6.19
C TYR A 51 3.31 -31.08 -6.71
N LEU A 52 3.72 -31.78 -7.77
CA LEU A 52 4.90 -31.48 -8.58
C LEU A 52 4.57 -30.39 -9.60
N SER A 53 5.61 -29.80 -10.20
CA SER A 53 5.47 -28.67 -11.14
C SER A 53 4.50 -28.92 -12.31
N ASP A 54 4.31 -30.16 -12.75
CA ASP A 54 3.41 -30.53 -13.85
C ASP A 54 2.14 -31.27 -13.37
N SER A 55 1.90 -31.30 -12.06
CA SER A 55 0.71 -31.97 -11.51
C SER A 55 -0.56 -31.31 -12.01
N PRO A 56 -1.51 -32.07 -12.58
CA PRO A 56 -2.77 -31.52 -13.04
C PRO A 56 -3.62 -31.07 -11.84
N VAL A 57 -4.38 -30.00 -12.03
CA VAL A 57 -5.36 -29.54 -11.04
C VAL A 57 -6.57 -30.46 -11.08
N ASP A 58 -6.86 -31.23 -10.03
CA ASP A 58 -8.13 -31.96 -9.95
C ASP A 58 -9.24 -31.06 -9.40
N VAL A 59 -9.96 -30.35 -10.29
CA VAL A 59 -11.02 -29.40 -9.88
C VAL A 59 -12.14 -30.11 -9.11
N LYS A 60 -12.41 -31.39 -9.39
CA LYS A 60 -13.46 -32.15 -8.69
C LYS A 60 -13.04 -32.48 -7.26
N ALA A 61 -11.79 -32.88 -7.05
CA ALA A 61 -11.26 -33.14 -5.70
C ALA A 61 -11.25 -31.86 -4.85
N TRP A 62 -10.87 -30.72 -5.45
CA TRP A 62 -10.94 -29.42 -4.77
C TRP A 62 -12.38 -28.98 -4.51
N SER A 63 -13.31 -29.19 -5.45
CA SER A 63 -14.74 -28.95 -5.24
C SER A 63 -15.27 -29.68 -4.02
N ALA A 64 -14.83 -30.93 -3.79
CA ALA A 64 -15.19 -31.70 -2.61
C ALA A 64 -14.66 -31.12 -1.28
N LYS A 65 -13.66 -30.22 -1.32
CA LYS A 65 -13.19 -29.43 -0.16
C LYS A 65 -14.01 -28.14 0.07
N GLY A 66 -15.02 -27.88 -0.75
CA GLY A 66 -15.94 -26.75 -0.59
C GLY A 66 -15.38 -25.40 -1.05
N VAL A 67 -14.41 -25.40 -1.98
CA VAL A 67 -13.89 -24.18 -2.60
C VAL A 67 -14.74 -23.79 -3.81
N GLU A 68 -14.79 -22.49 -4.11
CA GLU A 68 -15.46 -21.92 -5.29
C GLU A 68 -14.48 -21.75 -6.47
N ALA A 69 -13.19 -21.60 -6.17
CA ALA A 69 -12.12 -21.48 -7.15
C ALA A 69 -10.83 -22.17 -6.70
N VAL A 70 -9.99 -22.52 -7.67
CA VAL A 70 -8.66 -23.11 -7.45
C VAL A 70 -7.64 -22.31 -8.22
N VAL A 71 -6.52 -21.98 -7.58
CA VAL A 71 -5.37 -21.33 -8.18
C VAL A 71 -4.21 -22.30 -8.24
N SER A 72 -3.56 -22.38 -9.39
CA SER A 72 -2.30 -23.10 -9.58
C SER A 72 -1.26 -22.14 -10.12
N VAL A 73 -0.04 -22.23 -9.61
CA VAL A 73 1.10 -21.46 -10.10
C VAL A 73 2.30 -22.37 -10.27
N ARG A 74 3.24 -21.97 -11.11
CA ARG A 74 4.48 -22.72 -11.33
C ARG A 74 5.61 -21.80 -11.75
N GLY A 75 6.74 -21.91 -11.08
CA GLY A 75 8.02 -21.34 -11.49
C GLY A 75 8.88 -22.42 -12.17
N LYS A 76 9.51 -22.08 -13.29
CA LYS A 76 10.48 -22.96 -13.95
C LYS A 76 11.64 -22.15 -14.51
N LYS A 77 12.86 -22.41 -14.02
CA LYS A 77 14.07 -21.85 -14.63
C LYS A 77 14.22 -22.28 -16.09
N LEU A 78 14.42 -21.31 -17.00
CA LEU A 78 14.63 -21.54 -18.44
C LEU A 78 16.11 -21.43 -18.85
N GLY A 79 16.97 -20.94 -17.97
CA GLY A 79 18.38 -20.69 -18.21
C GLY A 79 19.02 -19.94 -17.04
N PRO A 80 20.25 -19.39 -17.18
CA PRO A 80 20.95 -18.74 -16.08
C PRO A 80 20.18 -17.53 -15.53
N ASP A 81 19.56 -16.74 -16.40
CA ASP A 81 19.00 -15.42 -16.04
C ASP A 81 17.48 -15.30 -16.26
N LYS A 82 16.81 -16.36 -16.70
CA LYS A 82 15.39 -16.32 -17.07
C LYS A 82 14.58 -17.41 -16.38
N VAL A 83 13.39 -17.04 -15.97
CA VAL A 83 12.39 -17.91 -15.35
C VAL A 83 11.07 -17.78 -16.11
N GLU A 84 10.40 -18.92 -16.28
CA GLU A 84 9.00 -19.00 -16.66
C GLU A 84 8.14 -19.00 -15.40
N LEU A 85 7.19 -18.08 -15.31
CA LEU A 85 6.13 -18.10 -14.30
C LEU A 85 4.82 -18.40 -15.01
N VAL A 86 4.08 -19.39 -14.52
CA VAL A 86 2.75 -19.74 -15.01
C VAL A 86 1.75 -19.49 -13.89
N GLY A 87 0.63 -18.87 -14.22
CA GLY A 87 -0.50 -18.71 -13.33
C GLY A 87 -1.78 -19.22 -13.98
N GLN A 88 -2.53 -20.03 -13.24
CA GLN A 88 -3.80 -20.58 -13.66
C GLN A 88 -4.87 -20.38 -12.59
N ALA A 89 -6.09 -20.10 -13.02
CA ALA A 89 -7.26 -20.07 -12.14
C ALA A 89 -8.40 -20.87 -12.75
N PHE A 90 -9.10 -21.61 -11.91
CA PHE A 90 -10.22 -22.48 -12.26
C PHE A 90 -11.42 -22.09 -11.41
N LEU A 91 -12.59 -21.92 -12.03
CA LEU A 91 -13.85 -21.81 -11.31
C LEU A 91 -14.49 -23.19 -11.25
N VAL A 92 -14.85 -23.63 -10.05
CA VAL A 92 -15.40 -24.98 -9.84
C VAL A 92 -16.67 -25.21 -10.66
N ASN A 93 -17.50 -24.18 -10.82
CA ASN A 93 -18.73 -24.24 -11.63
C ASN A 93 -18.49 -24.30 -13.16
N ARG A 94 -17.25 -24.06 -13.63
CA ARG A 94 -16.86 -24.19 -15.05
C ARG A 94 -16.09 -25.48 -15.35
N GLY A 95 -15.79 -26.28 -14.33
CA GLY A 95 -15.10 -27.56 -14.47
C GLY A 95 -13.60 -27.39 -14.71
N GLN A 96 -13.03 -28.33 -15.47
CA GLN A 96 -11.57 -28.53 -15.58
C GLN A 96 -10.84 -27.50 -16.47
N ALA A 97 -11.59 -26.67 -17.23
CA ALA A 97 -11.00 -25.65 -18.08
C ALA A 97 -10.63 -24.40 -17.26
N PRO A 98 -9.38 -23.91 -17.33
CA PRO A 98 -9.00 -22.69 -16.62
C PRO A 98 -9.72 -21.47 -17.19
N VAL A 99 -10.16 -20.56 -16.31
CA VAL A 99 -10.67 -19.23 -16.68
C VAL A 99 -9.55 -18.22 -16.86
N PHE A 100 -8.37 -18.54 -16.36
CA PHE A 100 -7.12 -17.80 -16.54
C PHE A 100 -6.00 -18.82 -16.72
N ASP A 101 -5.21 -18.65 -17.76
CA ASP A 101 -4.04 -19.49 -18.05
C ASP A 101 -3.02 -18.63 -18.78
N LYS A 102 -2.01 -18.15 -18.06
CA LYS A 102 -1.00 -17.24 -18.60
C LYS A 102 0.39 -17.64 -18.20
N LYS A 103 1.32 -17.35 -19.12
CA LYS A 103 2.75 -17.58 -18.97
C LYS A 103 3.53 -16.28 -19.13
N PHE A 104 4.49 -16.09 -18.24
CA PHE A 104 5.36 -14.93 -18.17
C PHE A 104 6.82 -15.38 -18.21
N ILE A 105 7.62 -14.76 -19.08
CA ILE A 105 9.07 -14.94 -19.07
C ILE A 105 9.70 -13.72 -18.42
N VAL A 106 10.40 -13.94 -17.31
CA VAL A 106 10.92 -12.87 -16.45
C VAL A 106 12.41 -13.06 -16.15
N PRO A 107 13.15 -11.97 -15.85
CA PRO A 107 14.50 -12.09 -15.31
C PRO A 107 14.50 -12.79 -13.95
N LEU A 108 15.47 -13.66 -13.68
CA LEU A 108 15.59 -14.41 -12.43
C LEU A 108 15.59 -13.50 -11.19
N ARG A 109 16.24 -12.33 -11.29
CA ARG A 109 16.29 -11.33 -10.21
C ARG A 109 14.95 -10.65 -9.91
N ASP A 110 14.00 -10.72 -10.84
CA ASP A 110 12.70 -10.03 -10.77
C ASP A 110 11.57 -11.01 -10.41
N VAL A 111 11.86 -12.28 -10.10
CA VAL A 111 10.84 -13.32 -9.84
C VAL A 111 9.84 -12.88 -8.77
N ARG A 112 10.30 -12.46 -7.59
CA ARG A 112 9.40 -12.03 -6.51
C ARG A 112 8.49 -10.87 -6.93
N PHE A 113 9.06 -9.88 -7.59
CA PHE A 113 8.38 -8.71 -8.09
C PHE A 113 7.31 -9.04 -9.14
N GLU A 114 7.62 -9.95 -10.07
CA GLU A 114 6.69 -10.39 -11.10
C GLU A 114 5.65 -11.38 -10.55
N SER A 115 5.96 -12.13 -9.49
CA SER A 115 4.98 -12.97 -8.78
C SER A 115 3.82 -12.16 -8.22
N HIS A 116 4.06 -10.95 -7.71
CA HIS A 116 2.97 -10.04 -7.30
C HIS A 116 2.07 -9.65 -8.47
N ARG A 117 2.62 -9.48 -9.69
CA ARG A 117 1.80 -9.23 -10.89
C ARG A 117 1.01 -10.44 -11.35
N VAL A 118 1.56 -11.64 -11.17
CA VAL A 118 0.83 -12.89 -11.40
C VAL A 118 -0.35 -12.96 -10.41
N ALA A 119 -0.11 -12.69 -9.13
CA ALA A 119 -1.15 -12.62 -8.10
C ALA A 119 -2.23 -11.59 -8.44
N ASP A 120 -1.84 -10.37 -8.82
CA ASP A 120 -2.77 -9.31 -9.19
C ASP A 120 -3.68 -9.71 -10.36
N GLN A 121 -3.13 -10.40 -11.37
CA GLN A 121 -3.92 -10.90 -12.50
C GLN A 121 -4.82 -12.08 -12.11
N LEU A 122 -4.38 -12.97 -11.22
CA LEU A 122 -5.22 -14.05 -10.69
C LEU A 122 -6.39 -13.49 -9.88
N ILE A 123 -6.14 -12.49 -9.02
CA ILE A 123 -7.19 -11.72 -8.32
C ILE A 123 -8.15 -11.10 -9.35
N GLY A 124 -7.61 -10.50 -10.41
CA GLY A 124 -8.39 -9.93 -11.50
C GLY A 124 -9.29 -10.93 -12.21
N ALA A 125 -8.77 -12.12 -12.52
CA ALA A 125 -9.54 -13.18 -13.16
C ALA A 125 -10.69 -13.69 -12.29
N LEU A 126 -10.52 -13.69 -10.97
CA LEU A 126 -11.51 -14.20 -10.02
C LEU A 126 -12.52 -13.12 -9.56
N THR A 127 -12.14 -11.84 -9.55
CA THR A 127 -12.94 -10.75 -8.99
C THR A 127 -13.41 -9.70 -10.01
N GLY A 128 -12.85 -9.74 -11.23
CA GLY A 128 -13.07 -8.74 -12.27
C GLY A 128 -12.20 -7.48 -12.16
N GLN A 129 -11.39 -7.35 -11.11
CA GLN A 129 -10.45 -6.23 -10.93
C GLN A 129 -9.10 -6.72 -10.43
N ASN A 130 -8.03 -6.35 -11.14
CA ASN A 130 -6.68 -6.74 -10.74
C ASN A 130 -6.38 -6.33 -9.30
N GLY A 131 -5.56 -7.14 -8.63
CA GLY A 131 -4.95 -6.77 -7.36
C GLY A 131 -4.05 -5.54 -7.48
N GLY A 132 -3.61 -5.05 -6.32
CA GLY A 132 -2.65 -3.96 -6.21
C GLY A 132 -1.38 -4.34 -5.43
N PHE A 133 -0.95 -5.60 -5.44
CA PHE A 133 0.22 -6.10 -4.69
C PHE A 133 1.54 -5.94 -5.43
N ALA A 134 1.53 -5.72 -6.74
CA ALA A 134 2.70 -5.24 -7.49
C ALA A 134 2.97 -3.76 -7.16
N SER A 135 3.25 -3.51 -5.90
CA SER A 135 3.31 -2.22 -5.23
C SER A 135 4.23 -2.31 -4.03
N HIS A 136 4.59 -1.15 -3.49
CA HIS A 136 5.42 -1.06 -2.29
C HIS A 136 4.94 0.07 -1.40
N MET A 137 5.42 0.07 -0.16
CA MET A 137 5.17 1.15 0.78
C MET A 137 6.46 1.83 1.17
N THR A 138 6.39 3.15 1.37
CA THR A 138 7.47 3.93 1.98
C THR A 138 6.98 4.64 3.22
N PHE A 139 7.86 4.77 4.21
CA PHE A 139 7.53 5.39 5.49
C PHE A 139 8.79 5.86 6.20
N ALA A 140 8.62 6.73 7.19
CA ALA A 140 9.69 7.09 8.09
C ALA A 140 9.59 6.30 9.39
N SER A 141 10.72 5.81 9.90
CA SER A 141 10.81 5.03 11.13
C SER A 141 12.08 5.36 11.90
N GLY A 142 12.12 5.02 13.19
CA GLY A 142 13.20 5.35 14.12
C GLY A 142 12.88 6.56 15.01
N SER A 143 13.85 6.96 15.82
CA SER A 143 13.72 8.06 16.79
C SER A 143 14.95 8.97 16.76
N GLY A 144 14.75 10.25 17.05
CA GLY A 144 15.82 11.26 17.06
C GLY A 144 16.62 11.26 15.76
N SER A 145 17.96 11.29 15.88
CA SER A 145 18.89 11.26 14.75
C SER A 145 18.93 9.92 13.98
N LEU A 146 18.31 8.87 14.51
CA LEU A 146 18.23 7.55 13.86
C LEU A 146 17.00 7.41 12.95
N ARG A 147 16.21 8.47 12.76
CA ARG A 147 15.06 8.43 11.85
C ARG A 147 15.50 8.28 10.40
N ARG A 148 14.94 7.30 9.72
CA ARG A 148 15.27 6.95 8.33
C ARG A 148 14.00 6.71 7.54
N VAL A 149 14.09 6.89 6.22
CA VAL A 149 13.05 6.45 5.30
C VAL A 149 13.31 5.01 4.90
N PHE A 150 12.26 4.20 4.94
CA PHE A 150 12.26 2.79 4.56
C PHE A 150 11.35 2.57 3.34
N THR A 151 11.67 1.51 2.59
CA THR A 151 10.76 0.85 1.64
C THR A 151 10.45 -0.55 2.16
N ILE A 152 9.28 -1.07 1.84
CA ILE A 152 8.83 -2.44 2.13
C ILE A 152 7.87 -2.88 1.03
N ASP A 153 7.83 -4.17 0.71
CA ASP A 153 6.85 -4.71 -0.24
C ASP A 153 5.43 -4.64 0.35
N ALA A 154 4.42 -4.68 -0.52
CA ALA A 154 3.00 -4.62 -0.13
C ALA A 154 2.59 -5.73 0.86
N ASP A 155 3.27 -6.87 0.83
CA ASP A 155 3.01 -8.03 1.68
C ASP A 155 3.79 -8.01 3.01
N GLY A 156 4.66 -7.02 3.21
CA GLY A 156 5.46 -6.80 4.41
C GLY A 156 6.91 -7.32 4.38
N HIS A 157 7.40 -7.85 3.26
CA HIS A 157 8.79 -8.31 3.13
C HIS A 157 9.73 -7.22 2.58
N ASP A 158 11.03 -7.55 2.54
CA ASP A 158 12.09 -6.72 1.96
C ASP A 158 12.18 -5.29 2.50
N ALA A 159 11.83 -5.14 3.79
CA ALA A 159 11.98 -3.88 4.50
C ALA A 159 13.44 -3.43 4.56
N ARG A 160 13.75 -2.25 4.02
CA ARG A 160 15.11 -1.69 4.04
C ARG A 160 15.12 -0.17 4.08
N ALA A 161 16.11 0.40 4.75
CA ALA A 161 16.34 1.84 4.76
C ALA A 161 16.87 2.30 3.39
N VAL A 162 16.36 3.42 2.89
CA VAL A 162 16.72 4.01 1.59
C VAL A 162 17.32 5.42 1.71
N SER A 163 17.02 6.15 2.79
CA SER A 163 17.77 7.38 3.10
C SER A 163 19.15 7.03 3.66
N PRO A 164 20.21 7.84 3.50
CA PRO A 164 21.51 7.64 4.15
C PRO A 164 21.48 7.72 5.70
N PRO A 165 22.40 7.05 6.42
CA PRO A 165 22.43 7.01 7.89
C PRO A 165 22.75 8.33 8.60
N GLU A 166 23.43 9.24 7.93
CA GLU A 166 23.76 10.57 8.44
C GLU A 166 22.58 11.56 8.34
N GLN A 167 21.49 11.15 7.69
CA GLN A 167 20.28 11.94 7.48
C GLN A 167 19.19 11.54 8.46
N THR A 168 18.60 12.52 9.15
CA THR A 168 17.32 12.35 9.84
C THR A 168 16.20 12.59 8.84
N ALA A 169 15.57 11.53 8.35
CA ALA A 169 14.66 11.59 7.19
C ALA A 169 13.19 11.33 7.56
N ILE A 170 12.28 12.06 6.91
CA ILE A 170 10.82 12.03 7.09
C ILE A 170 10.07 12.23 5.76
N ALA A 171 8.75 12.07 5.79
CA ALA A 171 7.84 12.47 4.71
C ALA A 171 8.24 12.00 3.30
N PRO A 172 8.40 10.68 3.07
CA PRO A 172 8.66 10.16 1.73
C PRO A 172 7.46 10.38 0.79
N ALA A 173 7.76 10.58 -0.49
CA ALA A 173 6.78 10.62 -1.57
C ALA A 173 7.44 10.36 -2.94
N PHE A 174 6.79 9.58 -3.81
CA PHE A 174 7.25 9.35 -5.18
C PHE A 174 6.82 10.48 -6.12
N GLY A 175 7.79 11.01 -6.85
CA GLY A 175 7.61 12.03 -7.87
C GLY A 175 7.55 11.45 -9.29
N LYS A 176 7.92 12.26 -10.28
CA LYS A 176 8.02 11.85 -11.68
C LYS A 176 9.06 10.74 -11.85
N ASN A 177 8.87 9.85 -12.82
CA ASN A 177 9.76 8.73 -13.14
C ASN A 177 10.03 7.79 -11.96
N GLU A 178 9.06 7.66 -11.03
CA GLU A 178 9.20 6.85 -9.81
C GLU A 178 10.41 7.24 -8.93
N GLN A 179 10.86 8.50 -9.01
CA GLN A 179 11.91 9.00 -8.15
C GLN A 179 11.36 9.24 -6.74
N LEU A 180 11.92 8.54 -5.76
CA LEU A 180 11.63 8.80 -4.36
C LEU A 180 12.21 10.15 -3.93
N HIS A 181 11.38 10.99 -3.33
CA HIS A 181 11.75 12.18 -2.59
C HIS A 181 11.41 12.01 -1.12
N TYR A 182 12.16 12.70 -0.26
CA TYR A 182 11.85 12.78 1.18
C TYR A 182 12.43 14.07 1.76
N ALA A 183 11.96 14.49 2.92
CA ALA A 183 12.55 15.60 3.65
C ALA A 183 13.61 15.06 4.62
N ALA A 184 14.76 15.70 4.73
CA ALA A 184 15.78 15.29 5.68
C ALA A 184 16.59 16.46 6.25
N SER A 185 17.05 16.28 7.49
CA SER A 185 18.01 17.13 8.17
C SER A 185 19.37 16.42 8.26
N VAL A 186 20.44 17.18 8.05
CA VAL A 186 21.83 16.73 8.21
C VAL A 186 22.46 17.54 9.33
N LYS A 187 22.98 16.86 10.37
CA LYS A 187 23.61 17.50 11.55
C LYS A 187 22.72 18.55 12.25
N GLY A 188 21.40 18.38 12.22
CA GLY A 188 20.45 19.27 12.88
C GLY A 188 20.09 20.55 12.11
N ASP A 189 20.47 20.64 10.83
CA ASP A 189 20.05 21.73 9.93
C ASP A 189 18.54 21.66 9.59
N GLU A 190 18.03 22.69 8.93
CA GLU A 190 16.66 22.71 8.38
C GLU A 190 16.38 21.48 7.51
N TYR A 191 15.14 20.99 7.56
CA TYR A 191 14.71 19.89 6.69
C TYR A 191 14.63 20.37 5.24
N LYS A 192 15.45 19.78 4.37
CA LYS A 192 15.47 20.03 2.92
C LYS A 192 14.95 18.81 2.18
N VAL A 193 14.55 18.97 0.92
CA VAL A 193 14.13 17.83 0.09
C VAL A 193 15.36 17.12 -0.48
N PHE A 194 15.40 15.80 -0.42
CA PHE A 194 16.45 14.96 -0.96
C PHE A 194 15.87 13.86 -1.86
N THR A 195 16.74 13.24 -2.65
CA THR A 195 16.54 11.92 -3.23
C THR A 195 17.59 10.96 -2.65
N PRO A 196 17.36 9.63 -2.64
CA PRO A 196 18.29 8.67 -2.03
C PRO A 196 19.75 8.78 -2.52
N ALA A 197 19.94 9.09 -3.81
CA ALA A 197 21.26 9.19 -4.44
C ALA A 197 21.70 10.65 -4.71
N GLY A 198 20.90 11.65 -4.32
CA GLY A 198 21.10 13.05 -4.67
C GLY A 198 21.40 13.96 -3.49
N GLY A 199 21.83 15.17 -3.80
CA GLY A 199 21.98 16.26 -2.83
C GLY A 199 20.65 16.95 -2.50
N PRO A 200 20.68 17.98 -1.62
CA PRO A 200 19.49 18.74 -1.30
C PRO A 200 18.98 19.48 -2.53
N ILE A 201 17.67 19.40 -2.78
CA ILE A 201 16.98 20.16 -3.82
C ILE A 201 16.75 21.58 -3.31
N GLN A 202 17.22 22.58 -4.06
CA GLN A 202 17.00 23.98 -3.74
C GLN A 202 15.52 24.34 -3.91
N LEU A 203 14.94 25.01 -2.91
CA LEU A 203 13.57 25.53 -2.97
C LEU A 203 13.57 27.06 -3.06
N PRO A 204 12.55 27.67 -3.71
CA PRO A 204 12.37 29.11 -3.75
C PRO A 204 11.85 29.68 -2.41
N VAL A 205 11.29 28.83 -1.55
CA VAL A 205 10.79 29.18 -0.22
C VAL A 205 11.79 28.70 0.82
N LYS A 206 12.20 29.60 1.73
CA LYS A 206 13.07 29.26 2.87
C LYS A 206 12.26 28.64 4.00
N GLY A 207 12.83 27.64 4.68
CA GLY A 207 12.22 26.99 5.83
C GLY A 207 12.35 25.46 5.81
N SER A 208 11.97 24.82 6.91
CA SER A 208 12.02 23.37 7.05
C SER A 208 10.81 22.69 6.41
N VAL A 209 11.05 21.66 5.60
CA VAL A 209 10.01 20.84 4.96
C VAL A 209 9.54 19.73 5.92
N TYR A 210 8.24 19.69 6.21
CA TYR A 210 7.61 18.70 7.10
C TYR A 210 6.69 17.71 6.38
N GLY A 211 6.39 17.93 5.11
CA GLY A 211 5.48 17.09 4.35
C GLY A 211 5.70 17.25 2.85
N ILE A 212 5.63 16.13 2.13
CA ILE A 212 5.74 16.07 0.67
C ILE A 212 4.57 15.22 0.14
N ALA A 213 3.95 15.66 -0.94
CA ALA A 213 3.00 14.88 -1.70
C ALA A 213 3.07 15.21 -3.18
N PHE A 214 2.83 14.21 -4.01
CA PHE A 214 2.64 14.38 -5.44
C PHE A 214 1.22 13.98 -5.82
N SER A 215 0.68 14.66 -6.82
CA SER A 215 -0.55 14.25 -7.50
C SER A 215 -0.38 12.88 -8.17
N LYS A 216 -1.50 12.20 -8.46
CA LYS A 216 -1.48 10.84 -9.03
C LYS A 216 -0.76 10.77 -10.38
N ASP A 217 -0.95 11.78 -11.22
CA ASP A 217 -0.29 11.94 -12.53
C ASP A 217 1.12 12.54 -12.42
N ARG A 218 1.59 12.82 -11.19
CA ARG A 218 2.89 13.46 -10.89
C ARG A 218 3.06 14.83 -11.55
N SER A 219 1.97 15.50 -11.95
CA SER A 219 2.03 16.83 -12.60
C SER A 219 2.20 17.97 -11.61
N GLN A 220 1.82 17.74 -10.35
CA GLN A 220 1.91 18.69 -9.23
C GLN A 220 2.58 18.07 -8.01
N VAL A 221 3.32 18.91 -7.27
CA VAL A 221 3.89 18.64 -5.95
C VAL A 221 3.31 19.61 -4.92
N ALA A 222 3.17 19.16 -3.68
CA ALA A 222 2.80 19.98 -2.54
C ALA A 222 3.76 19.77 -1.38
N LEU A 223 4.12 20.86 -0.71
CA LEU A 223 5.02 20.91 0.42
C LEU A 223 4.38 21.62 1.62
N SER A 224 4.53 21.02 2.80
CA SER A 224 4.32 21.70 4.08
C SER A 224 5.65 22.27 4.54
N ILE A 225 5.78 23.60 4.58
CA ILE A 225 7.02 24.30 4.91
C ILE A 225 6.82 25.15 6.16
N GLY A 226 7.69 24.97 7.16
CA GLY A 226 7.77 25.83 8.33
C GLY A 226 8.32 27.20 7.96
N VAL A 227 7.49 28.24 8.10
CA VAL A 227 7.85 29.63 7.80
C VAL A 227 7.54 30.47 9.05
N GLY A 228 8.58 30.89 9.77
CA GLY A 228 8.43 31.53 11.07
C GLY A 228 7.88 30.55 12.12
N SER A 229 6.78 30.92 12.78
CA SER A 229 6.14 30.10 13.83
C SER A 229 5.00 29.20 13.30
N THR A 230 4.74 29.19 12.00
CA THR A 230 3.64 28.43 11.39
C THR A 230 4.14 27.50 10.29
N ILE A 231 3.34 26.50 9.94
CA ILE A 231 3.57 25.63 8.78
C ILE A 231 2.55 25.99 7.71
N LYS A 232 3.05 26.42 6.56
CA LYS A 232 2.24 26.82 5.40
C LYS A 232 2.29 25.75 4.30
N LEU A 233 1.24 25.73 3.49
CA LEU A 233 1.12 24.82 2.36
C LEU A 233 1.52 25.53 1.06
N PHE A 234 2.42 24.91 0.31
CA PHE A 234 2.84 25.35 -1.01
C PHE A 234 2.56 24.25 -2.04
N SER A 235 2.21 24.62 -3.27
CA SER A 235 2.05 23.67 -4.36
C SER A 235 2.42 24.30 -5.71
N GLY A 236 2.81 23.46 -6.66
CA GLY A 236 3.24 23.87 -8.00
C GLY A 236 3.55 22.66 -8.89
N PRO A 237 3.90 22.87 -10.16
CA PRO A 237 4.21 21.79 -11.10
C PRO A 237 5.54 21.08 -10.83
N ASP A 238 6.41 21.71 -10.04
CA ASP A 238 7.71 21.21 -9.62
C ASP A 238 8.21 21.99 -8.38
N PHE A 239 9.40 21.63 -7.89
CA PHE A 239 10.02 22.26 -6.70
C PHE A 239 10.49 23.71 -6.91
N GLN A 240 10.65 24.18 -8.15
CA GLN A 240 11.07 25.55 -8.45
C GLN A 240 9.88 26.51 -8.60
N ASN A 241 8.71 26.00 -8.98
CA ASN A 241 7.51 26.77 -9.32
C ASN A 241 6.42 26.68 -8.23
N LEU A 242 6.82 26.77 -6.96
CA LEU A 242 5.91 26.67 -5.81
C LEU A 242 5.20 27.99 -5.50
N LYS A 243 3.90 27.93 -5.22
CA LYS A 243 3.07 29.05 -4.72
C LYS A 243 2.33 28.64 -3.45
N GLN A 244 2.04 29.58 -2.57
CA GLN A 244 1.22 29.30 -1.39
C GLN A 244 -0.18 28.83 -1.86
N ALA A 245 -0.60 27.66 -1.38
CA ALA A 245 -1.80 26.97 -1.86
C ALA A 245 -2.99 27.09 -0.90
N SER A 246 -2.76 27.56 0.33
CA SER A 246 -3.78 27.75 1.36
C SER A 246 -3.33 28.79 2.38
N ASP A 247 -4.28 29.52 2.96
CA ASP A 247 -4.06 30.42 4.10
C ASP A 247 -4.27 29.75 5.46
N VAL A 248 -4.74 28.49 5.47
CA VAL A 248 -4.91 27.72 6.71
C VAL A 248 -3.54 27.44 7.34
N GLY A 249 -3.41 27.82 8.61
CA GLY A 249 -2.21 27.60 9.41
C GLY A 249 -2.00 26.13 9.79
N MET A 250 -0.78 25.82 10.24
CA MET A 250 -0.39 24.46 10.68
C MET A 250 -0.74 23.36 9.65
N ALA A 251 -0.58 23.68 8.37
CA ALA A 251 -0.92 22.79 7.27
C ALA A 251 0.13 21.68 7.13
N LEU A 252 -0.23 20.48 7.57
CA LEU A 252 0.59 19.29 7.64
C LEU A 252 0.02 18.15 6.79
N HIS A 253 0.83 17.13 6.53
CA HIS A 253 0.43 15.91 5.82
C HIS A 253 -0.32 16.20 4.50
N PRO A 254 0.33 16.89 3.54
CA PRO A 254 -0.30 17.12 2.26
C PRO A 254 -0.58 15.78 1.57
N ALA A 255 -1.62 15.75 0.76
CA ALA A 255 -2.04 14.64 -0.07
C ALA A 255 -2.81 15.20 -1.28
N PHE A 256 -2.96 14.40 -2.33
CA PHE A 256 -3.85 14.71 -3.43
C PHE A 256 -4.97 13.66 -3.48
N THR A 257 -6.19 14.10 -3.78
CA THR A 257 -7.27 13.16 -4.08
C THR A 257 -7.05 12.55 -5.47
N PRO A 258 -7.69 11.40 -5.80
CA PRO A 258 -7.64 10.83 -7.13
C PRO A 258 -8.12 11.78 -8.23
N THR A 259 -8.97 12.77 -7.91
CA THR A 259 -9.43 13.80 -8.84
C THR A 259 -8.48 15.01 -8.91
N GLY A 260 -7.30 14.96 -8.28
CA GLY A 260 -6.29 16.01 -8.31
C GLY A 260 -6.51 17.18 -7.36
N LYS A 261 -7.48 17.11 -6.42
CA LYS A 261 -7.65 18.17 -5.42
C LYS A 261 -6.57 18.06 -4.36
N LEU A 262 -5.98 19.18 -3.97
CA LEU A 262 -5.06 19.24 -2.84
C LEU A 262 -5.82 19.05 -1.52
N ALA A 263 -5.28 18.20 -0.66
CA ALA A 263 -5.77 17.91 0.66
C ALA A 263 -4.66 17.99 1.69
N PHE A 264 -5.01 18.31 2.93
CA PHE A 264 -4.06 18.46 4.03
C PHE A 264 -4.78 18.45 5.38
N ALA A 265 -4.04 18.20 6.45
CA ALA A 265 -4.49 18.42 7.81
C ALA A 265 -4.09 19.85 8.24
N GLY A 266 -5.03 20.68 8.66
CA GLY A 266 -4.78 22.09 8.98
C GLY A 266 -5.53 22.58 10.20
N GLU A 267 -5.19 23.76 10.69
CA GLU A 267 -5.84 24.38 11.84
C GLU A 267 -7.35 24.59 11.62
N GLY A 268 -8.15 24.31 12.65
CA GLY A 268 -9.59 24.56 12.68
C GLY A 268 -10.04 25.07 14.04
N ARG A 269 -11.30 25.52 14.13
CA ARG A 269 -11.87 26.21 15.31
C ARG A 269 -11.73 25.44 16.63
N TYR A 270 -11.74 24.09 16.58
CA TYR A 270 -11.68 23.20 17.74
C TYR A 270 -10.75 22.00 17.54
N GLY A 271 -9.59 22.24 16.92
CA GLY A 271 -8.60 21.21 16.62
C GLY A 271 -8.30 21.08 15.13
N GLN A 272 -7.32 20.26 14.81
CA GLN A 272 -6.89 20.03 13.42
C GLN A 272 -8.01 19.37 12.61
N ARG A 273 -8.23 19.84 11.38
CA ARG A 273 -9.24 19.34 10.46
C ARG A 273 -8.62 18.88 9.15
N ILE A 274 -9.30 18.01 8.42
CA ILE A 274 -8.94 17.64 7.05
C ILE A 274 -9.60 18.61 6.09
N TYR A 275 -8.80 19.24 5.25
CA TYR A 275 -9.22 20.12 4.17
C TYR A 275 -9.04 19.41 2.83
N VAL A 276 -9.99 19.57 1.91
CA VAL A 276 -9.92 19.14 0.52
C VAL A 276 -10.37 20.30 -0.36
N GLY A 277 -9.52 20.74 -1.29
CA GLY A 277 -9.83 21.89 -2.15
C GLY A 277 -10.16 23.16 -1.36
N GLY A 278 -9.49 23.37 -0.23
CA GLY A 278 -9.70 24.53 0.66
C GLY A 278 -10.93 24.43 1.57
N LYS A 279 -11.74 23.37 1.49
CA LYS A 279 -12.92 23.17 2.34
C LYS A 279 -12.67 22.07 3.37
N ALA A 280 -13.03 22.32 4.62
CA ALA A 280 -12.92 21.30 5.66
C ALA A 280 -13.98 20.20 5.46
N ILE A 281 -13.54 18.94 5.39
CA ILE A 281 -14.41 17.76 5.21
C ILE A 281 -14.61 16.98 6.50
N SER A 282 -13.69 17.11 7.47
CA SER A 282 -13.83 16.48 8.78
C SER A 282 -14.73 17.32 9.70
N PRO A 283 -15.56 16.70 10.55
CA PRO A 283 -16.34 17.40 11.58
C PRO A 283 -15.48 18.28 12.50
N GLU A 284 -16.08 19.31 13.09
CA GLU A 284 -15.45 20.10 14.15
C GLU A 284 -15.29 19.28 15.44
N GLY A 285 -14.25 19.58 16.21
CA GLY A 285 -13.94 18.88 17.46
C GLY A 285 -13.28 17.50 17.30
N LEU A 286 -13.23 16.96 16.07
CA LEU A 286 -12.42 15.78 15.76
C LEU A 286 -11.01 16.23 15.39
N PHE A 287 -10.04 15.93 16.25
CA PHE A 287 -8.61 16.14 15.95
C PHE A 287 -8.17 15.19 14.84
N ALA A 288 -8.29 15.63 13.59
CA ALA A 288 -8.09 14.81 12.40
C ALA A 288 -6.74 15.09 11.73
N SER A 289 -6.05 14.04 11.32
CA SER A 289 -4.71 14.14 10.72
C SER A 289 -4.40 13.03 9.72
N ALA A 290 -3.29 13.18 9.00
CA ALA A 290 -2.74 12.20 8.04
C ALA A 290 -3.79 11.65 7.05
N PRO A 291 -4.40 12.51 6.21
CA PRO A 291 -5.39 12.04 5.24
C PRO A 291 -4.74 11.25 4.09
N THR A 292 -5.46 10.23 3.64
CA THR A 292 -5.20 9.49 2.40
C THR A 292 -6.53 9.24 1.66
N PHE A 293 -6.46 8.94 0.36
CA PHE A 293 -7.65 8.83 -0.48
C PHE A 293 -7.59 7.57 -1.32
N CYS A 294 -8.53 6.66 -1.08
CA CYS A 294 -8.61 5.38 -1.78
C CYS A 294 -9.52 5.54 -2.99
N ASN A 295 -9.03 5.21 -4.18
CA ASN A 295 -9.82 5.20 -5.41
C ASN A 295 -10.67 3.92 -5.51
N HIS A 296 -11.55 3.71 -4.54
CA HIS A 296 -12.40 2.53 -4.46
C HIS A 296 -13.43 2.49 -5.60
N PRO A 297 -13.84 1.30 -6.10
CA PRO A 297 -14.87 1.17 -7.14
C PRO A 297 -16.19 1.90 -6.81
N ASP A 298 -16.60 1.90 -5.54
CA ASP A 298 -17.80 2.62 -5.05
C ASP A 298 -17.56 4.14 -4.81
N GLY A 299 -16.53 4.70 -5.43
CA GLY A 299 -16.15 6.11 -5.30
C GLY A 299 -15.07 6.38 -4.26
N VAL A 300 -14.46 7.57 -4.36
CA VAL A 300 -13.31 7.99 -3.55
C VAL A 300 -13.65 7.98 -2.05
N LYS A 301 -12.86 7.23 -1.28
CA LYS A 301 -12.94 7.16 0.18
C LYS A 301 -11.80 7.97 0.79
N ALA A 302 -12.13 8.95 1.63
CA ALA A 302 -11.16 9.67 2.44
C ALA A 302 -10.93 8.89 3.73
N VAL A 303 -9.69 8.51 4.02
CA VAL A 303 -9.30 7.82 5.25
C VAL A 303 -8.33 8.70 6.02
N TYR A 304 -8.58 8.90 7.31
CA TYR A 304 -7.73 9.75 8.14
C TYR A 304 -7.77 9.29 9.60
N ALA A 305 -6.75 9.69 10.35
CA ALA A 305 -6.67 9.42 11.79
C ALA A 305 -7.46 10.48 12.57
N VAL A 306 -8.10 10.08 13.66
CA VAL A 306 -8.76 10.97 14.63
C VAL A 306 -8.28 10.68 16.04
N GLY A 307 -8.09 11.72 16.84
CA GLY A 307 -7.79 11.58 18.28
C GLY A 307 -8.99 11.06 19.07
N VAL A 308 -8.78 10.03 19.90
CA VAL A 308 -9.78 9.45 20.81
C VAL A 308 -9.14 9.23 22.18
N GLY A 309 -9.31 10.19 23.09
CA GLY A 309 -8.64 10.18 24.39
C GLY A 309 -7.11 10.22 24.23
N LYS A 310 -6.42 9.17 24.71
CA LYS A 310 -4.95 9.00 24.56
C LYS A 310 -4.54 8.20 23.30
N ASN A 311 -5.53 7.72 22.56
CA ASN A 311 -5.37 6.88 21.38
C ASN A 311 -5.69 7.66 20.10
N THR A 312 -5.42 7.02 18.97
CA THR A 312 -5.87 7.47 17.65
C THR A 312 -6.57 6.33 16.95
N ASP A 313 -7.68 6.63 16.27
CA ASP A 313 -8.43 5.68 15.47
C ASP A 313 -8.51 6.14 14.02
N LEU A 314 -8.68 5.19 13.10
CA LEU A 314 -8.92 5.48 11.70
C LEU A 314 -10.41 5.53 11.42
N VAL A 315 -10.79 6.52 10.62
CA VAL A 315 -12.14 6.69 10.11
C VAL A 315 -12.12 6.82 8.60
N VAL A 316 -13.25 6.50 7.98
CA VAL A 316 -13.52 6.68 6.55
C VAL A 316 -14.67 7.66 6.36
N ALA A 317 -14.60 8.48 5.32
CA ALA A 317 -15.64 9.40 4.88
C ALA A 317 -15.67 9.49 3.34
N GLY A 318 -16.68 10.16 2.78
CA GLY A 318 -16.65 10.55 1.37
C GLY A 318 -15.57 11.61 1.08
N GLU A 319 -15.15 11.74 -0.19
CA GLU A 319 -14.16 12.77 -0.60
C GLU A 319 -14.56 14.19 -0.16
N MET A 320 -15.84 14.50 -0.23
CA MET A 320 -16.41 15.81 0.14
C MET A 320 -16.87 15.85 1.61
N GLY A 321 -16.51 14.86 2.41
CA GLY A 321 -17.02 14.63 3.76
C GLY A 321 -18.32 13.82 3.77
N GLY A 322 -18.94 13.71 4.95
CA GLY A 322 -20.14 12.91 5.17
C GLY A 322 -19.89 11.39 5.19
N GLY A 323 -20.91 10.63 5.63
CA GLY A 323 -20.83 9.17 5.69
C GLY A 323 -19.71 8.65 6.62
N LEU A 324 -19.41 9.39 7.69
CA LEU A 324 -18.31 9.06 8.60
C LEU A 324 -18.53 7.70 9.26
N ALA A 325 -17.58 6.79 9.09
CA ALA A 325 -17.58 5.48 9.73
C ALA A 325 -16.21 5.17 10.35
N ARG A 326 -16.19 4.36 11.39
CA ARG A 326 -14.95 3.91 12.04
C ARG A 326 -14.38 2.70 11.31
N LEU A 327 -13.06 2.69 11.11
CA LEU A 327 -12.32 1.53 10.64
C LEU A 327 -11.58 0.82 11.79
N THR A 328 -11.13 1.58 12.79
CA THR A 328 -10.55 1.05 14.03
C THR A 328 -11.28 1.61 15.24
N GLN A 329 -11.13 0.93 16.37
CA GLN A 329 -11.76 1.30 17.63
C GLN A 329 -10.90 0.89 18.82
N SER A 330 -10.16 1.84 19.37
CA SER A 330 -9.47 1.72 20.66
C SER A 330 -8.45 0.58 20.75
N GLN A 331 -7.94 0.07 19.63
CA GLN A 331 -6.84 -0.90 19.61
C GLN A 331 -5.48 -0.18 19.67
N GLY A 332 -5.27 0.71 20.65
CA GLY A 332 -4.08 1.55 20.73
C GLY A 332 -4.08 2.72 19.74
N ARG A 333 -2.89 3.18 19.32
CA ARG A 333 -2.74 4.27 18.35
C ARG A 333 -2.68 3.68 16.94
N ASN A 334 -3.73 3.93 16.17
CA ASN A 334 -3.82 3.61 14.74
C ASN A 334 -3.66 4.91 13.96
N GLY A 335 -2.75 4.96 12.98
CA GLY A 335 -2.45 6.22 12.30
C GLY A 335 -1.60 6.05 11.05
N TYR A 336 -1.41 7.18 10.36
CA TYR A 336 -0.69 7.30 9.10
C TYR A 336 -1.18 6.30 8.04
N PRO A 337 -2.47 6.36 7.65
CA PRO A 337 -3.03 5.46 6.68
C PRO A 337 -2.47 5.72 5.26
N ALA A 338 -2.34 4.67 4.46
CA ALA A 338 -2.03 4.73 3.03
C ALA A 338 -2.91 3.74 2.26
N CYS A 339 -3.49 4.17 1.13
CA CYS A 339 -4.35 3.31 0.32
C CYS A 339 -3.56 2.50 -0.69
N SER A 340 -3.94 1.25 -0.91
CA SER A 340 -3.40 0.45 -2.01
C SER A 340 -3.69 1.09 -3.37
N PRO A 341 -2.87 0.82 -4.41
CA PRO A 341 -3.08 1.37 -5.75
C PRO A 341 -4.43 1.01 -6.37
N ASP A 342 -4.99 -0.15 -6.02
CA ASP A 342 -6.31 -0.62 -6.45
C ASP A 342 -7.47 -0.01 -5.60
N GLY A 343 -7.14 0.72 -4.54
CA GLY A 343 -8.11 1.44 -3.70
C GLY A 343 -8.95 0.58 -2.76
N ARG A 344 -8.71 -0.74 -2.67
CA ARG A 344 -9.48 -1.67 -1.83
C ARG A 344 -8.95 -1.82 -0.41
N LEU A 345 -7.65 -1.60 -0.23
CA LEU A 345 -6.97 -1.81 1.04
C LEU A 345 -6.44 -0.48 1.61
N VAL A 346 -6.27 -0.48 2.93
CA VAL A 346 -5.62 0.58 3.69
C VAL A 346 -4.54 -0.04 4.56
N ALA A 347 -3.30 0.41 4.37
CA ALA A 347 -2.19 0.15 5.28
C ALA A 347 -2.12 1.21 6.38
N PHE A 348 -1.70 0.84 7.60
CA PHE A 348 -1.56 1.76 8.73
C PHE A 348 -0.68 1.19 9.84
N PHE A 349 -0.07 2.08 10.64
CA PHE A 349 0.66 1.66 11.84
C PHE A 349 -0.29 1.52 13.02
N SER A 350 -0.07 0.48 13.83
CA SER A 350 -0.84 0.22 15.04
C SER A 350 0.07 -0.09 16.22
N THR A 351 -0.16 0.56 17.36
CA THR A 351 0.47 0.20 18.64
C THR A 351 -0.37 -0.80 19.45
N ARG A 352 -1.29 -1.52 18.81
CA ARG A 352 -2.14 -2.50 19.50
C ARG A 352 -1.31 -3.55 20.23
N THR A 353 -1.74 -3.94 21.42
CA THR A 353 -1.12 -5.02 22.20
C THR A 353 -1.91 -6.33 22.14
N SER A 354 -3.13 -6.29 21.60
CA SER A 354 -3.98 -7.45 21.38
C SER A 354 -3.75 -8.08 20.00
N GLY A 355 -4.21 -9.32 19.83
CA GLY A 355 -4.14 -10.05 18.56
C GLY A 355 -2.70 -10.24 18.10
N GLU A 356 -2.39 -9.77 16.90
CA GLU A 356 -1.05 -9.89 16.32
C GLU A 356 -0.03 -8.90 16.94
N GLY A 357 -0.43 -7.95 17.79
CA GLY A 357 0.48 -7.03 18.48
C GLY A 357 0.90 -5.81 17.63
N PRO A 358 1.90 -5.01 18.04
CA PRO A 358 2.21 -3.76 17.34
C PRO A 358 2.86 -4.01 15.98
N GLY A 359 2.68 -3.08 15.05
CA GLY A 359 3.33 -3.11 13.74
C GLY A 359 2.59 -2.37 12.62
N LEU A 360 2.93 -2.72 11.39
CA LEU A 360 2.29 -2.28 10.15
C LEU A 360 1.20 -3.29 9.77
N TYR A 361 0.00 -2.77 9.59
CA TYR A 361 -1.20 -3.53 9.26
C TYR A 361 -1.73 -3.14 7.90
N ILE A 362 -2.46 -4.06 7.27
CA ILE A 362 -3.37 -3.76 6.17
C ILE A 362 -4.78 -4.25 6.52
N MET A 363 -5.80 -3.62 5.95
CA MET A 363 -7.19 -4.04 6.08
C MET A 363 -8.00 -3.59 4.86
N ARG A 364 -9.19 -4.13 4.68
CA ARG A 364 -10.15 -3.59 3.70
C ARG A 364 -10.54 -2.16 4.07
N VAL A 365 -10.88 -1.33 3.08
CA VAL A 365 -11.32 0.06 3.28
C VAL A 365 -12.66 0.18 4.04
N ASP A 366 -13.37 -0.93 4.25
CA ASP A 366 -14.54 -1.04 5.12
C ASP A 366 -14.20 -1.34 6.60
N GLY A 367 -12.92 -1.51 6.93
CA GLY A 367 -12.40 -1.76 8.28
C GLY A 367 -12.30 -3.24 8.65
N GLN A 368 -12.68 -4.14 7.74
CA GLN A 368 -12.65 -5.57 8.02
C GLN A 368 -11.28 -6.19 7.77
N ARG A 369 -11.05 -7.31 8.48
CA ARG A 369 -9.89 -8.20 8.31
C ARG A 369 -8.52 -7.50 8.45
N PRO A 370 -8.27 -6.76 9.54
CA PRO A 370 -6.94 -6.22 9.77
C PRO A 370 -5.92 -7.34 9.97
N LYS A 371 -4.86 -7.35 9.17
CA LYS A 371 -3.75 -8.30 9.23
C LYS A 371 -2.43 -7.58 9.41
N ARG A 372 -1.56 -8.07 10.30
CA ARG A 372 -0.22 -7.52 10.42
C ARG A 372 0.66 -8.06 9.29
N ILE A 373 1.34 -7.16 8.60
CA ILE A 373 2.29 -7.51 7.54
C ILE A 373 3.74 -7.32 7.99
N SER A 374 4.01 -6.47 8.98
CA SER A 374 5.34 -6.28 9.56
C SER A 374 5.25 -5.83 11.02
N ASN A 375 6.29 -6.10 11.82
CA ASN A 375 6.42 -5.60 13.19
C ASN A 375 6.99 -4.17 13.26
N LEU A 376 7.33 -3.57 12.11
CA LEU A 376 7.85 -2.21 12.04
C LEU A 376 6.76 -1.19 12.40
N LEU A 377 7.21 -0.12 13.06
CA LEU A 377 6.40 1.06 13.36
C LEU A 377 6.98 2.27 12.64
N GLY A 378 6.15 3.27 12.39
CA GLY A 378 6.60 4.48 11.72
C GLY A 378 5.49 5.51 11.57
N ASP A 379 5.70 6.41 10.63
CA ASP A 379 4.75 7.43 10.22
C ASP A 379 4.95 7.79 8.74
N SER A 380 4.16 8.75 8.26
CA SER A 380 4.28 9.28 6.90
C SER A 380 4.20 8.20 5.81
N LEU A 381 3.37 7.18 6.05
CA LEU A 381 3.22 6.03 5.17
C LEU A 381 2.65 6.46 3.80
N ARG A 382 3.23 5.91 2.74
CA ARG A 382 2.75 5.98 1.35
C ARG A 382 2.73 4.58 0.77
N TRP A 383 1.80 4.32 -0.14
CA TRP A 383 1.65 3.05 -0.83
C TRP A 383 1.46 3.36 -2.30
N ASP A 384 2.46 2.99 -3.10
CA ASP A 384 2.57 3.35 -4.51
C ASP A 384 2.75 2.09 -5.36
N PRO A 385 2.21 2.07 -6.60
CA PRO A 385 2.44 0.96 -7.50
C PRO A 385 3.91 0.87 -7.86
N LEU A 386 4.39 -0.35 -8.12
CA LEU A 386 5.71 -0.53 -8.68
C LEU A 386 5.71 -0.11 -10.16
N PRO A 387 6.87 0.25 -10.73
CA PRO A 387 6.98 0.51 -12.17
C PRO A 387 6.41 -0.64 -13.00
N PRO A 388 5.96 -0.40 -14.25
CA PRO A 388 5.52 -1.47 -15.13
C PRO A 388 6.56 -2.60 -15.21
N GLY A 389 6.08 -3.85 -15.18
CA GLY A 389 6.92 -5.04 -15.22
C GLY A 389 7.68 -5.15 -16.54
N LYS A 390 8.77 -5.92 -16.54
CA LYS A 390 9.54 -6.24 -17.75
C LYS A 390 9.15 -7.59 -18.35
N ALA A 391 8.15 -8.25 -17.74
CA ALA A 391 7.63 -9.52 -18.20
C ALA A 391 7.13 -9.41 -19.65
N VAL A 392 7.52 -10.39 -20.47
CA VAL A 392 6.89 -10.61 -21.77
C VAL A 392 5.87 -11.72 -21.57
N GLU A 393 4.58 -11.38 -21.73
CA GLU A 393 3.51 -12.37 -21.78
C GLU A 393 3.75 -13.23 -23.02
N ALA A 394 4.02 -14.51 -22.81
CA ALA A 394 4.17 -15.46 -23.90
C ALA A 394 2.77 -15.84 -24.38
N LYS A 395 2.50 -15.69 -25.69
CA LYS A 395 1.29 -16.28 -26.27
C LYS A 395 1.41 -17.80 -26.20
N ASN A 396 0.34 -18.45 -25.73
CA ASN A 396 0.19 -19.90 -25.77
C ASN A 396 0.28 -20.43 -27.19
#